data_AF-A0A399EPH9-F1
#
_entry.id   AF-A0A399EPH9-F1
#
_cell.length_a   1.000
_cell.length_b   1.000
_cell.length_c   1.000
_cell.angle_alpha   90.00
_cell.angle_beta   90.00
_cell.angle_gamma   90.00
#
_symmetry.space_group_name_H-M   'P 1'
#
loop_
_entity.id
_entity.type
_entity.pdbx_description
1 polymer ?
#
loop_
_entity_poly.entity_id
_entity_poly.type
_entity_poly.pdbx_seq_one_letter_code
_entity_poly.pdbx_strand_id
1 'polypeptide(L)'
;MATERFWELVGALLAFGLGLAALILSRGLPQMEGGYPGPALFPGILGVLLVCCGLGVFLGALLQAGHSRGVAVEGRKGLVNTLGVLLSLGLAPVMLARLGLIPTAVAYALFACLLLRARWQEVLAVGVAMGLFVYVVFMRFLGVQG
;
A
#
# COMPACT_ATOMS: atom_id res chain seq x y z
N MET A 1 -18.90 16.11 -4.18
CA MET A 1 -18.52 16.08 -5.61
C MET A 1 -17.27 16.91 -5.93
N ALA A 2 -17.29 18.25 -6.06
CA ALA A 2 -16.10 19.01 -6.49
C ALA A 2 -14.92 18.93 -5.50
N THR A 3 -15.21 18.99 -4.19
CA THR A 3 -14.20 18.93 -3.13
C THR A 3 -13.55 17.54 -3.03
N GLU A 4 -14.31 16.47 -3.20
CA GLU A 4 -13.80 15.09 -3.17
C GLU A 4 -12.89 14.81 -4.35
N ARG A 5 -13.29 15.26 -5.55
CA ARG A 5 -12.46 15.11 -6.76
C ARG A 5 -11.15 15.90 -6.65
N PHE A 6 -11.17 17.05 -5.99
CA PHE A 6 -9.96 17.82 -5.70
C PHE A 6 -9.01 17.03 -4.78
N TRP A 7 -9.51 16.45 -3.69
CA TRP A 7 -8.70 15.63 -2.78
C TRP A 7 -8.19 14.34 -3.42
N GLU A 8 -8.98 13.68 -4.27
CA GLU A 8 -8.55 12.51 -5.04
C GLU A 8 -7.41 12.86 -5.99
N LEU A 9 -7.50 14.00 -6.71
CA LEU A 9 -6.44 14.48 -7.59
C LEU A 9 -5.17 14.87 -6.82
N VAL A 10 -5.33 15.54 -5.68
CA VAL A 10 -4.19 15.88 -4.80
C VAL A 10 -3.53 14.61 -4.28
N GLY A 11 -4.31 13.64 -3.80
CA GLY A 11 -3.80 12.35 -3.34
C GLY A 11 -3.11 11.55 -4.45
N ALA A 12 -3.69 11.54 -5.66
CA ALA A 12 -3.11 10.88 -6.83
C ALA A 12 -1.78 11.53 -7.24
N LEU A 13 -1.72 12.86 -7.27
CA LEU A 13 -0.51 13.61 -7.61
C LEU A 13 0.58 13.41 -6.55
N LEU A 14 0.22 13.41 -5.27
CA LEU A 14 1.14 13.13 -4.17
C LEU A 14 1.69 11.70 -4.27
N ALA A 15 0.81 10.70 -4.47
CA ALA A 15 1.23 9.30 -4.62
C ALA A 15 2.17 9.14 -5.83
N PHE A 16 1.82 9.73 -6.97
CA PHE A 16 2.65 9.70 -8.17
C PHE A 16 4.01 10.38 -7.96
N GLY A 17 4.02 11.57 -7.37
CA GLY A 17 5.24 12.33 -7.09
C GLY A 17 6.16 11.63 -6.10
N LEU A 18 5.61 11.10 -5.00
CA LEU A 18 6.36 10.30 -4.02
C LEU A 18 6.89 9.01 -4.65
N GLY A 19 6.12 8.37 -5.52
CA GLY A 19 6.56 7.19 -6.24
C GLY A 19 7.73 7.47 -7.18
N LEU A 20 7.66 8.55 -7.96
CA LEU A 20 8.77 9.00 -8.80
C LEU A 20 10.00 9.38 -7.98
N ALA A 21 9.83 10.09 -6.86
CA ALA A 21 10.91 10.44 -5.96
C ALA A 21 11.59 9.19 -5.39
N ALA A 22 10.83 8.18 -4.97
CA ALA A 22 11.35 6.90 -4.50
C ALA A 22 12.13 6.16 -5.59
N LEU A 23 11.65 6.18 -6.85
CA LEU A 23 12.38 5.61 -7.99
C LEU A 23 13.70 6.34 -8.26
N ILE A 24 13.70 7.67 -8.24
CA ILE A 24 14.91 8.47 -8.44
C ILE A 24 15.91 8.18 -7.32
N LEU A 25 15.45 8.18 -6.07
CA LEU A 25 16.30 7.90 -4.92
C LEU A 25 16.85 6.47 -4.93
N SER A 26 16.06 5.49 -5.40
CA SER A 26 16.49 4.10 -5.54
C SER A 26 17.67 3.92 -6.48
N ARG A 27 17.79 4.77 -7.52
CA ARG A 27 18.91 4.73 -8.48
C ARG A 27 20.23 5.23 -7.88
N GLY A 28 20.17 6.04 -6.83
CA GLY A 28 21.35 6.53 -6.12
C GLY A 28 21.87 5.56 -5.05
N LEU A 29 21.17 4.46 -4.80
CA LEU A 29 21.58 3.49 -3.78
C LEU A 29 22.59 2.48 -4.34
N PRO A 30 23.63 2.13 -3.56
CA PRO A 30 24.63 1.17 -3.99
C PRO A 30 23.99 -0.19 -4.26
N GLN A 31 24.34 -0.79 -5.40
CA GLN A 31 23.96 -2.16 -5.72
C GLN A 31 24.96 -3.12 -5.08
N MET A 32 24.49 -4.22 -4.51
CA MET A 32 25.38 -5.24 -3.95
C MET A 32 25.99 -6.09 -5.05
N GLU A 33 27.29 -6.36 -4.94
CA GLU A 33 27.99 -7.28 -5.83
C GLU A 33 27.52 -8.73 -5.61
N GLY A 34 27.52 -9.55 -6.66
CA GLY A 34 27.23 -10.98 -6.56
C GLY A 34 25.76 -11.40 -6.75
N GLY A 35 24.90 -10.56 -7.35
CA GLY A 35 23.52 -10.92 -7.67
C GLY A 35 22.57 -10.90 -6.47
N TYR A 36 23.03 -10.39 -5.32
CA TYR A 36 22.19 -10.18 -4.16
C TYR A 36 21.33 -8.93 -4.32
N PRO A 37 20.05 -8.99 -3.90
CA PRO A 37 19.16 -7.86 -3.85
C PRO A 37 19.72 -6.70 -3.02
N GLY A 38 20.12 -5.62 -3.68
CA GLY A 38 20.60 -4.41 -3.01
C GLY A 38 19.48 -3.62 -2.31
N PRO A 39 19.84 -2.68 -1.42
CA PRO A 39 18.89 -1.83 -0.69
C PRO A 39 18.00 -0.97 -1.62
N ALA A 40 18.37 -0.83 -2.90
CA ALA A 40 17.60 -0.15 -3.94
C ALA A 40 16.25 -0.83 -4.28
N LEU A 41 16.11 -2.14 -4.03
CA LEU A 41 14.92 -2.88 -4.48
C LEU A 41 13.65 -2.48 -3.74
N PHE A 42 13.71 -2.29 -2.42
CA PHE A 42 12.55 -1.87 -1.64
C PHE A 42 11.99 -0.51 -2.08
N PRO A 43 12.78 0.59 -2.12
CA PRO A 43 12.29 1.88 -2.59
C PRO A 43 11.92 1.85 -4.08
N GLY A 44 12.58 1.01 -4.89
CA GLY A 44 12.23 0.80 -6.29
C GLY A 44 10.82 0.23 -6.45
N ILE A 45 10.52 -0.90 -5.78
CA ILE A 45 9.22 -1.56 -5.83
C ILE A 45 8.12 -0.67 -5.26
N LEU A 46 8.37 -0.04 -4.11
CA LEU A 46 7.47 0.92 -3.49
C LEU A 46 7.17 2.09 -4.44
N GLY A 47 8.20 2.60 -5.12
CA GLY A 47 8.09 3.66 -6.12
C GLY A 47 7.20 3.28 -7.30
N VAL A 48 7.39 2.09 -7.87
CA VAL A 48 6.53 1.58 -8.97
C VAL A 48 5.07 1.47 -8.51
N LEU A 49 4.83 0.88 -7.34
CA LEU A 49 3.48 0.73 -6.78
C LEU A 49 2.78 2.08 -6.59
N LEU A 50 3.48 3.05 -6.00
CA LEU A 50 2.96 4.40 -5.79
C LEU A 50 2.63 5.12 -7.11
N VAL A 51 3.50 4.99 -8.12
CA VAL A 51 3.25 5.53 -9.47
C VAL A 51 2.02 4.89 -10.10
N CYS A 52 1.93 3.56 -10.08
CA CYS A 52 0.80 2.83 -10.65
C CYS A 52 -0.52 3.16 -9.93
N CYS A 53 -0.51 3.21 -8.60
CA CYS A 53 -1.68 3.60 -7.81
C CYS A 53 -2.09 5.06 -8.08
N GLY A 54 -1.13 6.00 -8.09
CA GLY A 54 -1.39 7.41 -8.39
C GLY A 54 -2.00 7.59 -9.78
N LEU A 55 -1.44 6.91 -10.79
CA LEU A 55 -2.01 6.90 -12.16
C LEU A 55 -3.41 6.28 -12.19
N GLY A 56 -3.62 5.15 -11.50
CA GLY A 56 -4.92 4.49 -11.45
C GLY A 56 -6.01 5.37 -10.83
N VAL A 57 -5.70 6.06 -9.73
CA VAL A 57 -6.62 7.02 -9.10
C VAL A 57 -6.85 8.23 -9.99
N PHE A 58 -5.80 8.78 -10.61
CA PHE A 58 -5.92 9.90 -11.53
C PHE A 58 -6.79 9.57 -12.76
N LEU A 59 -6.55 8.41 -13.39
CA LEU A 59 -7.35 7.89 -14.49
C LEU A 59 -8.80 7.60 -14.06
N GLY A 60 -9.00 7.05 -12.87
CA GLY A 60 -10.34 6.82 -12.30
C GLY A 60 -11.12 8.12 -12.11
N ALA A 61 -10.48 9.15 -11.56
CA ALA A 61 -11.08 10.47 -11.37
C ALA A 61 -11.38 11.20 -12.70
N LEU A 62 -10.61 10.91 -13.75
CA LEU A 62 -10.79 11.50 -15.08
C LEU A 62 -11.87 10.77 -15.92
N LEU A 63 -11.90 9.43 -15.86
CA LEU A 63 -12.77 8.57 -16.66
C LEU A 63 -14.16 8.36 -16.05
N GLN A 64 -14.29 8.40 -14.72
CA GLN A 64 -15.56 8.20 -14.03
C GLN A 64 -15.99 9.48 -13.31
N ALA A 65 -16.65 10.40 -14.03
CA ALA A 65 -17.26 11.61 -13.47
C ALA A 65 -18.44 11.36 -12.50
N GLY A 66 -18.69 10.13 -12.04
CA GLY A 66 -19.88 9.79 -11.24
C GLY A 66 -19.83 8.48 -10.44
N HIS A 67 -18.66 7.86 -10.29
CA HIS A 67 -18.49 6.70 -9.41
C HIS A 67 -17.16 6.83 -8.66
N SER A 68 -17.05 7.88 -7.82
CA SER A 68 -16.09 7.87 -6.72
C SER A 68 -16.47 6.69 -5.82
N ARG A 69 -15.88 5.52 -6.08
CA ARG A 69 -15.54 4.56 -5.01
C ARG A 69 -14.37 5.12 -4.20
N GLY A 70 -14.40 6.41 -3.90
CA GLY A 70 -13.66 6.92 -2.77
C GLY A 70 -14.12 6.08 -1.59
N VAL A 71 -13.17 5.66 -0.75
CA VAL A 71 -13.51 5.26 0.61
C VAL A 71 -14.09 6.52 1.23
N ALA A 72 -15.39 6.73 1.02
CA ALA A 72 -16.12 7.80 1.62
C ALA A 72 -15.94 7.57 3.11
N VAL A 73 -15.18 8.45 3.76
CA VAL A 73 -15.11 8.50 5.20
C VAL A 73 -16.49 8.98 5.63
N GLU A 74 -17.49 8.09 5.55
CA GLU A 74 -18.88 8.37 5.84
C GLU A 74 -19.00 8.61 7.35
N GLY A 75 -18.87 9.88 7.70
CA GLY A 75 -19.08 10.41 9.04
C GLY A 75 -18.10 9.92 10.11
N ARG A 76 -18.49 10.19 11.37
CA ARG A 76 -17.71 9.90 12.59
C ARG A 76 -17.25 8.44 12.69
N LYS A 77 -17.97 7.50 12.08
CA LYS A 77 -17.62 6.06 12.06
C LYS A 77 -16.52 5.75 11.05
N GLY A 78 -16.54 6.36 9.86
CA GLY A 78 -15.44 6.27 8.90
C GLY A 78 -14.14 6.82 9.47
N LEU A 79 -14.22 7.97 10.16
CA LEU A 79 -13.03 8.59 10.79
C LEU A 79 -12.42 7.67 11.86
N VAL A 80 -13.24 7.03 12.71
CA VAL A 80 -12.77 6.09 13.75
C VAL A 80 -12.12 4.85 13.13
N ASN A 81 -12.66 4.32 12.03
CA ASN A 81 -12.03 3.20 11.33
C ASN A 81 -10.70 3.61 10.67
N THR A 82 -10.65 4.76 9.99
CA THR A 82 -9.40 5.26 9.41
C THR A 82 -8.36 5.52 10.50
N LEU A 83 -8.77 6.12 11.62
CA LEU A 83 -7.89 6.30 12.80
C LEU A 83 -7.44 4.95 13.36
N GLY A 84 -8.33 3.95 13.44
CA GLY A 84 -8.04 2.62 13.94
C GLY A 84 -7.01 1.89 13.08
N VAL A 85 -7.11 2.01 11.75
CA VAL A 85 -6.09 1.50 10.83
C VAL A 85 -4.78 2.26 11.05
N LEU A 86 -4.77 3.59 11.05
CA LEU A 86 -3.58 4.39 11.33
C LEU A 86 -2.92 4.05 12.67
N LEU A 87 -3.70 3.86 13.74
CA LEU A 87 -3.19 3.47 15.06
C LEU A 87 -2.59 2.07 15.03
N SER A 88 -3.25 1.13 14.35
CA SER A 88 -2.74 -0.23 14.20
C SER A 88 -1.40 -0.26 13.45
N LEU A 89 -1.11 0.75 12.62
CA LEU A 89 0.18 0.89 11.93
C LEU A 89 1.33 1.07 12.94
N GLY A 90 1.06 1.70 14.10
CA GLY A 90 2.01 1.78 15.22
C GLY A 90 2.26 0.44 15.93
N LEU A 91 1.34 -0.52 15.81
CA LEU A 91 1.50 -1.89 16.33
C LEU A 91 2.28 -2.81 15.37
N ALA A 92 2.41 -2.41 14.10
CA ALA A 92 3.07 -3.20 13.07
C ALA A 92 4.54 -3.58 13.43
N PRO A 93 5.39 -2.71 13.98
CA PRO A 93 6.77 -3.07 14.34
C PRO A 93 6.83 -4.16 15.43
N VAL A 94 5.92 -4.09 16.40
CA VAL A 94 5.84 -5.06 17.51
C VAL A 94 5.36 -6.41 17.01
N MET A 95 4.36 -6.43 16.13
CA MET A 95 3.91 -7.67 15.51
C MET A 95 4.98 -8.25 14.58
N LEU A 96 5.70 -7.40 13.85
CA LEU A 96 6.74 -7.83 12.91
C LEU A 96 7.87 -8.54 13.64
N ALA A 97 8.28 -8.02 14.80
CA ALA A 97 9.29 -8.63 15.65
C ALA A 97 8.87 -9.98 16.27
N ARG A 98 7.57 -10.27 16.39
CA ARG A 98 7.06 -11.51 17.01
C ARG A 98 6.57 -12.56 16.03
N LEU A 99 6.00 -12.15 14.91
CA LEU A 99 5.27 -13.03 14.00
C LEU A 99 5.99 -13.21 12.65
N GLY A 100 6.93 -12.35 12.30
CA GLY A 100 7.55 -12.34 10.98
C GLY A 100 6.70 -11.59 9.93
N LEU A 101 7.27 -11.39 8.75
CA LEU A 101 6.83 -10.39 7.78
C LEU A 101 5.54 -10.75 7.02
N ILE A 102 5.34 -12.04 6.74
CA ILE A 102 4.14 -12.54 6.03
C ILE A 102 2.88 -12.49 6.91
N PRO A 103 2.84 -13.09 8.11
CA PRO A 103 1.61 -13.10 8.91
C PRO A 103 1.23 -11.70 9.39
N THR A 104 2.19 -10.81 9.60
CA THR A 104 1.89 -9.40 9.90
C THR A 104 1.26 -8.68 8.72
N ALA A 105 1.81 -8.82 7.51
CA ALA A 105 1.22 -8.21 6.31
C ALA A 105 -0.20 -8.74 6.03
N VAL A 106 -0.42 -10.05 6.18
CA VAL A 106 -1.74 -10.67 6.00
C VAL A 106 -2.71 -10.20 7.08
N ALA A 107 -2.32 -10.25 8.36
CA ALA A 107 -3.18 -9.79 9.45
C ALA A 107 -3.56 -8.31 9.30
N TYR A 108 -2.61 -7.49 8.86
CA TYR A 108 -2.85 -6.06 8.65
C TYR A 108 -3.81 -5.80 7.48
N ALA A 109 -3.62 -6.49 6.35
CA ALA A 109 -4.51 -6.40 5.20
C ALA A 109 -5.94 -6.85 5.56
N LEU A 110 -6.07 -7.97 6.28
CA LEU A 110 -7.36 -8.48 6.75
C LEU A 110 -8.01 -7.52 7.75
N PHE A 111 -7.25 -6.98 8.71
CA PHE A 111 -7.75 -6.01 9.69
C PHE A 111 -8.24 -4.73 9.02
N ALA A 112 -7.48 -4.19 8.06
CA ALA A 112 -7.87 -3.03 7.28
C ALA A 112 -9.15 -3.29 6.46
N CYS A 113 -9.27 -4.43 5.78
CA CYS A 113 -10.46 -4.80 5.03
C CYS A 113 -11.70 -5.03 5.93
N LEU A 114 -11.51 -5.62 7.11
CA LEU A 114 -12.58 -5.80 8.09
C LEU A 114 -13.07 -4.46 8.66
N LEU A 115 -12.15 -3.55 9.01
CA LEU A 115 -12.51 -2.21 9.45
C LEU A 115 -13.22 -1.44 8.32
N LEU A 116 -12.80 -1.59 7.07
CA LEU A 116 -13.44 -0.92 5.93
C LEU A 116 -14.74 -1.61 5.46
N ARG A 117 -15.23 -2.64 6.18
CA ARG A 117 -16.46 -3.39 5.85
C ARG A 117 -16.49 -3.95 4.42
N ALA A 118 -15.32 -4.32 3.88
CA ALA A 118 -15.24 -4.95 2.57
C ALA A 118 -15.91 -6.34 2.58
N ARG A 119 -16.32 -6.83 1.41
CA ARG A 119 -16.96 -8.16 1.30
C ARG A 119 -15.93 -9.24 1.65
N TRP A 120 -16.34 -10.31 2.32
CA TRP A 120 -15.43 -11.40 2.73
C TRP A 120 -14.60 -11.99 1.58
N GLN A 121 -15.17 -12.01 0.37
CA GLN A 121 -14.46 -12.44 -0.85
C GLN A 121 -13.33 -11.47 -1.26
N GLU A 122 -13.56 -10.16 -1.14
CA GLU A 122 -12.56 -9.12 -1.41
C GLU A 122 -11.46 -9.14 -0.32
N VAL A 123 -11.86 -9.31 0.93
CA VAL A 123 -10.94 -9.43 2.08
C VAL A 123 -9.99 -10.60 1.89
N LEU A 124 -10.53 -11.77 1.51
CA LEU A 124 -9.73 -12.96 1.27
C LEU A 124 -8.83 -12.80 0.04
N ALA A 125 -9.36 -12.26 -1.06
CA ALA A 125 -8.59 -12.04 -2.28
C ALA A 125 -7.43 -11.06 -2.05
N VAL A 126 -7.67 -9.96 -1.35
CA VAL A 126 -6.63 -8.97 -1.01
C VAL A 126 -5.61 -9.55 -0.04
N GLY A 127 -6.03 -10.30 0.98
CA GLY A 127 -5.13 -10.96 1.92
C GLY A 127 -4.21 -11.97 1.24
N VAL A 128 -4.75 -12.82 0.37
CA VAL A 128 -3.97 -13.79 -0.41
C VAL A 128 -3.03 -13.08 -1.39
N ALA A 129 -3.53 -12.09 -2.13
CA ALA A 129 -2.71 -11.33 -3.08
C ALA A 129 -1.57 -10.59 -2.38
N MET A 130 -1.83 -9.97 -1.22
CA MET A 130 -0.82 -9.30 -0.42
C MET A 130 0.20 -10.29 0.15
N GLY A 131 -0.25 -11.43 0.67
CA GLY A 131 0.66 -12.49 1.15
C GLY A 131 1.57 -13.02 0.03
N LEU A 132 1.02 -13.23 -1.17
CA LEU A 132 1.79 -13.65 -2.35
C LEU A 132 2.78 -12.57 -2.78
N PHE A 133 2.34 -11.31 -2.86
CA PHE A 133 3.19 -10.19 -3.21
C PHE A 133 4.36 -10.07 -2.23
N VAL A 134 4.08 -10.14 -0.94
CA VAL A 134 5.10 -10.09 0.11
C VAL A 134 6.04 -11.28 0.01
N TYR A 135 5.54 -12.49 -0.22
CA TYR A 135 6.40 -13.66 -0.43
C TYR A 135 7.35 -13.48 -1.62
N VAL A 136 6.83 -13.06 -2.77
CA VAL A 136 7.64 -12.83 -3.97
C VAL A 136 8.66 -11.71 -3.73
N VAL A 137 8.24 -10.58 -3.19
CA VAL A 137 9.14 -9.42 -3.05
C VAL A 137 10.15 -9.60 -1.90
N PHE A 138 9.73 -10.15 -0.77
CA PHE A 138 10.58 -10.18 0.43
C PHE A 138 11.32 -11.50 0.62
N MET A 139 10.66 -12.65 0.43
CA MET A 139 11.37 -13.93 0.51
C MET A 139 12.16 -14.22 -0.76
N ARG A 140 11.50 -14.15 -1.93
CA ARG A 140 12.13 -14.54 -3.21
C ARG A 140 13.12 -13.50 -3.71
N PHE A 141 12.78 -12.22 -3.59
CA PHE A 141 13.65 -11.15 -4.05
C PHE A 141 14.63 -10.65 -2.99
N LEU A 142 14.25 -10.49 -1.71
CA LEU A 142 15.14 -9.92 -0.67
C LEU A 142 15.88 -10.97 0.19
N GLY A 143 15.55 -12.27 0.07
CA GLY A 143 16.22 -13.34 0.83
C GLY A 143 15.99 -13.28 2.35
N VAL A 144 15.03 -12.47 2.81
CA VAL A 144 14.65 -12.43 4.23
C VAL A 144 13.95 -13.75 4.57
N GLN A 145 14.56 -14.54 5.45
CA GLN A 145 13.92 -15.73 6.02
C GLN A 145 12.76 -15.27 6.92
N GLY A 146 11.58 -15.83 6.66
CA GLY A 146 10.32 -15.50 7.35
C GLY A 146 10.33 -15.83 8.84
#